data_AF-A0A826YH75-F1
#
_entry.id   AF-A0A826YH75-F1
#
_cell.length_a   1.000
_cell.length_b   1.000
_cell.length_c   1.000
_cell.angle_alpha   90.00
_cell.angle_beta   90.00
_cell.angle_gamma   90.00
#
_symmetry.space_group_name_H-M   'P 1'
#
loop_
_entity.id
_entity.type
_entity.pdbx_description
1 polymer ?
#
loop_
_entity_poly.entity_id
_entity_poly.type
_entity_poly.pdbx_seq_one_letter_code
_entity_poly.pdbx_strand_id
1 'polypeptide(L)'
;MTSQLIPVFNGTIANETALLCNARNLHAFLGVKKVFAAWITNRISEYEFIENQDYILLSNLGKQTSGRGGHNRKDYHLTLDTAKELAMVERNEKGRQIRRYFIECEKKLRSMQPAQQFTDEEIILLCYMQVQMENAQDICKRLYPIMKELNSSYASKLYDIAFETFYAVTKNRDVLLREATRLDQTSAVFERARPMLKSLRARQFEF
;
A
#
# COMPACT_ATOMS: atom_id res chain seq x y z
N MET A 1 22.01 6.77 2.14
CA MET A 1 21.34 7.19 0.89
C MET A 1 21.33 6.00 -0.05
N THR A 2 20.16 5.45 -0.41
CA THR A 2 20.09 4.28 -1.31
C THR A 2 20.22 4.78 -2.74
N SER A 3 21.43 4.71 -3.32
CA SER A 3 21.66 5.00 -4.73
C SER A 3 20.78 4.09 -5.58
N GLN A 4 19.97 4.67 -6.47
CA GLN A 4 19.13 3.93 -7.40
C GLN A 4 20.03 3.08 -8.30
N LEU A 5 19.94 1.74 -8.17
CA LEU A 5 20.81 0.82 -8.92
C LEU A 5 20.30 0.60 -10.34
N ILE A 6 19.02 0.25 -10.48
CA ILE A 6 18.34 0.15 -11.78
C ILE A 6 16.93 0.76 -11.71
N PRO A 7 16.36 1.24 -12.83
CA PRO A 7 14.98 1.69 -12.87
C PRO A 7 14.00 0.55 -12.56
N VAL A 8 13.07 0.82 -11.65
CA VAL A 8 11.90 -0.01 -11.33
C VAL A 8 10.66 0.84 -11.60
N PHE A 9 9.63 0.25 -12.20
CA PHE A 9 8.42 0.95 -12.62
C PHE A 9 7.17 0.10 -12.39
N ASN A 10 6.01 0.73 -12.30
CA ASN A 10 4.73 0.03 -12.23
C ASN A 10 4.34 -0.50 -13.62
N GLY A 11 3.91 -1.75 -13.68
CA GLY A 11 3.30 -2.36 -14.86
C GLY A 11 2.13 -3.25 -14.48
N THR A 12 1.56 -3.92 -15.48
CA THR A 12 0.43 -4.84 -15.29
C THR A 12 0.84 -6.22 -15.75
N ILE A 13 0.73 -7.22 -14.87
CA ILE A 13 0.97 -8.63 -15.17
C ILE A 13 -0.18 -9.43 -14.55
N ALA A 14 -0.72 -10.42 -15.26
CA ALA A 14 -1.92 -11.15 -14.84
C ALA A 14 -3.10 -10.26 -14.38
N ASN A 15 -3.30 -9.09 -15.01
CA ASN A 15 -4.28 -8.05 -14.62
C ASN A 15 -4.07 -7.42 -13.23
N GLU A 16 -2.93 -7.64 -12.60
CA GLU A 16 -2.56 -7.03 -11.32
C GLU A 16 -1.45 -5.98 -11.52
N THR A 17 -1.49 -4.92 -10.72
CA THR A 17 -0.42 -3.93 -10.69
C THR A 17 0.80 -4.51 -9.98
N ALA A 18 1.92 -4.62 -10.70
CA ALA A 18 3.16 -5.15 -10.17
C ALA A 18 4.33 -4.18 -10.43
N LEU A 19 5.34 -4.21 -9.56
CA LEU A 19 6.62 -3.56 -9.86
C LEU A 19 7.42 -4.46 -10.80
N LEU A 20 7.88 -3.85 -11.89
CA LEU A 20 8.66 -4.50 -12.92
C LEU A 20 10.04 -3.85 -13.06
N CYS A 21 10.99 -4.62 -13.59
CA CYS A 21 12.29 -4.12 -13.98
C CYS A 21 12.67 -4.59 -15.40
N ASN A 22 13.54 -3.84 -16.07
CA ASN A 22 14.02 -4.23 -17.38
C ASN A 22 15.15 -5.27 -17.26
N ALA A 23 14.96 -6.43 -17.90
CA ALA A 23 15.91 -7.55 -17.82
C ALA A 23 17.31 -7.19 -18.35
N ARG A 24 17.44 -6.27 -19.31
CA ARG A 24 18.76 -5.84 -19.80
C ARG A 24 19.50 -4.99 -18.78
N ASN A 25 18.78 -4.11 -18.07
CA ASN A 25 19.37 -3.33 -17.00
C ASN A 25 19.86 -4.26 -15.89
N LEU A 26 19.08 -5.29 -15.56
CA LEU A 26 19.49 -6.33 -14.61
C LEU A 26 20.72 -7.10 -15.09
N HIS A 27 20.72 -7.58 -16.34
CA HIS A 27 21.85 -8.31 -16.94
C HIS A 27 23.15 -7.48 -16.95
N ALA A 28 23.07 -6.23 -17.38
CA ALA A 28 24.18 -5.29 -17.41
C ALA A 28 24.71 -5.00 -16.00
N PHE A 29 23.80 -4.80 -15.04
CA PHE A 29 24.17 -4.58 -13.65
C PHE A 29 24.90 -5.79 -13.07
N LEU A 30 24.34 -7.00 -13.24
CA LEU A 30 24.93 -8.25 -12.74
C LEU A 30 26.30 -8.56 -13.37
N GLY A 31 26.63 -7.95 -14.52
CA GLY A 31 27.92 -8.13 -15.18
C GLY A 31 28.10 -9.54 -15.77
N VAL A 32 27.00 -10.16 -16.21
CA VAL A 32 27.01 -11.51 -16.76
C VAL A 32 27.72 -11.52 -18.10
N LYS A 33 28.74 -12.38 -18.24
CA LYS A 33 29.56 -12.48 -19.47
C LYS A 33 28.79 -13.05 -20.66
N LYS A 34 27.81 -13.92 -20.40
CA LYS A 34 26.97 -14.54 -21.44
C LYS A 34 26.13 -13.46 -22.12
N VAL A 35 26.00 -13.54 -23.44
CA VAL A 35 25.17 -12.62 -24.23
C VAL A 35 23.73 -12.64 -23.72
N PHE A 36 23.11 -11.47 -23.59
CA PHE A 36 21.78 -11.29 -22.99
C PHE A 36 20.73 -12.29 -23.49
N ALA A 37 20.59 -12.46 -24.81
CA ALA A 37 19.58 -13.34 -25.39
C ALA A 37 19.78 -14.80 -24.94
N ALA A 38 21.02 -15.28 -24.95
CA ALA A 38 21.31 -16.63 -24.46
C ALA A 38 21.13 -16.71 -22.94
N TRP A 39 21.52 -15.69 -22.18
CA TRP A 39 21.35 -15.67 -20.74
C TRP A 39 19.87 -15.75 -20.34
N ILE A 40 19.02 -14.87 -20.87
CA ILE A 40 17.62 -14.79 -20.45
C ILE A 40 16.83 -16.04 -20.85
N THR A 41 17.01 -16.56 -22.07
CA THR A 41 16.32 -17.77 -22.52
C THR A 41 16.72 -19.00 -21.70
N ASN A 42 18.01 -19.12 -21.34
CA ASN A 42 18.44 -20.23 -20.48
C ASN A 42 17.85 -20.10 -19.07
N ARG A 43 17.81 -18.90 -18.49
CA ARG A 43 17.24 -18.71 -17.15
C ARG A 43 15.73 -18.94 -17.12
N ILE A 44 15.01 -18.47 -18.13
CA ILE A 44 13.57 -18.76 -18.27
C ILE A 44 13.33 -20.26 -18.37
N SER A 45 14.12 -20.98 -19.17
CA SER A 45 13.97 -22.44 -19.31
C SER A 45 14.40 -23.22 -18.07
N GLU A 46 15.44 -22.78 -17.36
CA GLU A 46 16.02 -23.49 -16.20
C GLU A 46 15.13 -23.38 -14.96
N TYR A 47 14.48 -22.23 -14.77
CA TYR A 47 13.59 -21.94 -13.64
C TYR A 47 12.11 -22.01 -14.01
N GLU A 48 11.81 -22.44 -15.25
CA GLU A 48 10.45 -22.63 -15.76
C GLU A 48 9.56 -21.38 -15.62
N PHE A 49 10.15 -20.19 -15.79
CA PHE A 49 9.40 -18.92 -15.69
C PHE A 49 8.32 -18.83 -16.76
N ILE A 50 7.15 -18.35 -16.36
CA ILE A 50 5.93 -18.32 -17.18
C ILE A 50 5.69 -16.90 -17.71
N GLU A 51 5.45 -16.78 -19.01
CA GLU A 51 5.06 -15.52 -19.65
C GLU A 51 3.71 -15.03 -19.12
N ASN A 52 3.58 -13.73 -18.86
CA ASN A 52 2.43 -13.08 -18.23
C ASN A 52 2.19 -13.45 -16.75
N GLN A 53 3.14 -14.12 -16.11
CA GLN A 53 3.18 -14.31 -14.64
C GLN A 53 4.51 -13.82 -14.07
N ASP A 54 5.63 -14.28 -14.62
CA ASP A 54 6.99 -13.95 -14.16
C ASP A 54 7.64 -12.85 -14.99
N TYR A 55 7.28 -12.78 -16.27
CA TYR A 55 7.82 -11.79 -17.19
C TYR A 55 6.82 -11.41 -18.30
N ILE A 56 7.09 -10.28 -18.93
CA ILE A 56 6.40 -9.79 -20.14
C ILE A 56 7.42 -9.72 -21.27
N LEU A 57 7.11 -10.37 -22.38
CA LEU A 57 7.91 -10.28 -23.60
C LEU A 57 7.52 -9.04 -24.39
N LEU A 58 8.48 -8.14 -24.59
CA LEU A 58 8.35 -6.99 -25.47
C LEU A 58 8.90 -7.37 -26.85
N SER A 59 7.99 -7.65 -27.77
CA SER A 59 8.34 -7.78 -29.18
C SER A 59 8.40 -6.39 -29.81
N ASN A 60 9.60 -5.92 -30.15
CA ASN A 60 9.77 -4.71 -30.95
C ASN A 60 9.33 -5.00 -32.41
N LEU A 61 8.02 -4.89 -32.70
CA LEU A 61 7.50 -5.03 -34.07
C LEU A 61 7.82 -3.81 -34.97
N GLY A 62 8.42 -2.75 -34.44
CA GLY A 62 8.65 -1.49 -35.15
C GLY A 62 10.11 -1.15 -35.37
N LYS A 63 10.66 -1.57 -36.52
CA LYS A 63 11.68 -0.90 -37.37
C LYS A 63 12.33 -1.93 -38.30
N GLN A 64 11.54 -2.48 -39.22
CA GLN A 64 12.10 -2.95 -40.48
C GLN A 64 12.36 -1.71 -41.35
N THR A 65 13.52 -1.06 -41.17
CA THR A 65 14.06 -0.25 -42.26
C THR A 65 14.45 -1.21 -43.38
N SER A 66 13.85 -0.99 -44.55
CA SER A 66 14.07 -1.73 -45.79
C SER A 66 15.56 -1.84 -46.13
N GLY A 67 16.18 -2.94 -45.75
CA GLY A 67 17.59 -3.22 -46.04
C GLY A 67 18.22 -4.15 -45.00
N ARG A 68 18.40 -5.43 -45.38
CA ARG A 68 19.09 -6.51 -44.62
C ARG A 68 18.58 -6.77 -43.19
N GLY A 69 17.64 -7.72 -43.11
CA GLY A 69 17.48 -8.70 -42.00
C GLY A 69 17.87 -8.25 -40.59
N GLY A 70 17.16 -7.28 -40.03
CA GLY A 70 17.26 -6.93 -38.61
C GLY A 70 16.59 -7.99 -37.74
N HIS A 71 17.37 -8.68 -36.90
CA HIS A 71 16.88 -9.68 -35.96
C HIS A 71 15.84 -9.06 -35.02
N ASN A 72 14.65 -9.66 -34.91
CA ASN A 72 13.59 -9.22 -33.99
C ASN A 72 14.14 -9.16 -32.56
N ARG A 73 14.50 -7.97 -32.08
CA ARG A 73 15.08 -7.77 -30.76
C ARG A 73 13.98 -7.98 -29.72
N LYS A 74 14.09 -9.07 -28.97
CA LYS A 74 13.27 -9.38 -27.82
C LYS A 74 13.81 -8.67 -26.59
N ASP A 75 12.95 -7.91 -25.93
CA ASP A 75 13.21 -7.29 -24.63
C ASP A 75 12.24 -7.88 -23.60
N TYR A 76 12.61 -7.88 -22.32
CA TYR A 76 11.84 -8.54 -21.27
C TYR A 76 11.67 -7.58 -20.09
N HIS A 77 10.45 -7.50 -19.58
CA HIS A 77 10.18 -6.94 -18.26
C HIS A 77 9.93 -8.07 -17.27
N LEU A 78 10.63 -8.05 -16.16
CA LEU A 78 10.54 -9.09 -15.13
C LEU A 78 9.81 -8.54 -13.93
N THR A 79 9.02 -9.39 -13.25
CA THR A 79 8.57 -9.06 -11.89
C THR A 79 9.78 -8.90 -10.96
N LEU A 80 9.60 -8.16 -9.86
CA LEU A 80 10.66 -8.06 -8.86
C LEU A 80 10.99 -9.41 -8.21
N ASP A 81 10.01 -10.30 -8.06
CA ASP A 81 10.24 -11.66 -7.54
C ASP A 81 11.18 -12.44 -8.46
N THR A 82 10.84 -12.53 -9.74
CA THR A 82 11.69 -13.16 -10.76
C THR A 82 13.08 -12.51 -10.82
N ALA A 83 13.16 -11.18 -10.76
CA ALA A 83 14.44 -10.45 -10.78
C ALA A 83 15.31 -10.73 -9.54
N LYS A 84 14.70 -10.88 -8.35
CA LYS A 84 15.40 -11.27 -7.10
C LYS A 84 15.92 -12.69 -7.19
N GLU A 85 15.15 -13.61 -7.78
CA GLU A 85 15.58 -14.99 -8.03
C GLU A 85 16.79 -15.03 -8.96
N LEU A 86 16.71 -14.35 -10.12
CA LEU A 86 17.84 -14.25 -11.05
C LEU A 86 19.10 -13.67 -10.38
N ALA A 87 18.94 -12.63 -9.55
CA ALA A 87 20.05 -12.04 -8.82
C ALA A 87 20.68 -13.02 -7.80
N MET A 88 19.91 -13.93 -7.23
CA MET A 88 20.40 -14.96 -6.31
C MET A 88 21.22 -16.03 -7.04
N VAL A 89 20.78 -16.42 -8.25
CA VAL A 89 21.42 -17.47 -9.06
C VAL A 89 22.84 -17.09 -9.50
N GLU A 90 23.09 -15.80 -9.76
CA GLU A 90 24.41 -15.34 -10.19
C GLU A 90 25.49 -15.42 -9.09
N ARG A 91 25.11 -15.65 -7.82
CA ARG A 91 26.02 -15.88 -6.67
C ARG A 91 27.20 -14.89 -6.58
N ASN A 92 26.96 -13.62 -6.91
CA ASN A 92 27.98 -12.58 -6.90
C ASN A 92 27.55 -11.38 -6.04
N GLU A 93 28.50 -10.51 -5.68
CA GLU A 93 28.23 -9.37 -4.79
C GLU A 93 27.24 -8.38 -5.42
N LYS A 94 27.24 -8.24 -6.75
CA LYS A 94 26.26 -7.42 -7.46
C LYS A 94 24.84 -8.00 -7.31
N GLY A 95 24.68 -9.31 -7.41
CA GLY A 95 23.44 -10.03 -7.16
C GLY A 95 22.91 -9.78 -5.75
N ARG A 96 23.80 -9.80 -4.75
CA ARG A 96 23.45 -9.44 -3.37
C ARG A 96 22.97 -7.99 -3.25
N GLN A 97 23.68 -7.04 -3.88
CA GLN A 97 23.33 -5.62 -3.86
C GLN A 97 21.97 -5.35 -4.52
N ILE A 98 21.74 -5.88 -5.72
CA ILE A 98 20.50 -5.63 -6.46
C ILE A 98 19.29 -6.29 -5.77
N ARG A 99 19.47 -7.47 -5.18
CA ARG A 99 18.42 -8.13 -4.40
C ARG A 99 18.03 -7.30 -3.18
N ARG A 100 18.99 -6.74 -2.44
CA ARG A 100 18.71 -5.84 -1.31
C ARG A 100 17.97 -4.59 -1.77
N TYR A 101 18.39 -4.00 -2.89
CA TYR A 101 17.72 -2.86 -3.50
C TYR A 101 16.26 -3.16 -3.87
N PHE A 102 15.97 -4.30 -4.51
CA PHE A 102 14.59 -4.68 -4.83
C PHE A 102 13.72 -4.88 -3.59
N ILE A 103 14.26 -5.51 -2.53
CA ILE A 103 13.55 -5.65 -1.25
C ILE A 103 13.25 -4.27 -0.64
N GLU A 104 14.17 -3.31 -0.75
CA GLU A 104 13.92 -1.94 -0.30
C GLU A 104 12.86 -1.22 -1.14
N CYS A 105 12.84 -1.42 -2.47
CA CYS A 105 11.78 -0.91 -3.33
C CYS A 105 10.40 -1.44 -2.93
N GLU A 106 10.28 -2.74 -2.69
CA GLU A 106 9.01 -3.36 -2.24
C GLU A 106 8.60 -2.87 -0.85
N LYS A 107 9.55 -2.74 0.07
CA LYS A 107 9.28 -2.17 1.41
C LYS A 107 8.80 -0.73 1.29
N LYS A 108 9.42 0.08 0.43
CA LYS A 108 8.98 1.45 0.18
C LYS A 108 7.57 1.49 -0.39
N LEU A 109 7.26 0.63 -1.38
CA LEU A 109 5.91 0.53 -1.93
C LEU A 109 4.88 0.08 -0.88
N ARG A 110 5.20 -0.92 -0.05
CA ARG A 110 4.31 -1.37 1.03
C ARG A 110 4.16 -0.32 2.13
N SER A 111 5.18 0.50 2.35
CA SER A 111 5.15 1.61 3.32
C SER A 111 4.42 2.84 2.78
N MET A 112 4.30 2.98 1.45
CA MET A 112 3.35 3.89 0.84
C MET A 112 1.96 3.34 1.16
N GLN A 113 1.38 3.88 2.23
CA GLN A 113 0.05 3.53 2.69
C GLN A 113 -0.95 3.66 1.53
N PRO A 114 -2.03 2.85 1.51
CA PRO A 114 -3.06 2.97 0.48
C PRO A 114 -3.47 4.43 0.36
N ALA A 115 -3.69 4.87 -0.89
CA ALA A 115 -4.10 6.24 -1.16
C ALA A 115 -5.22 6.64 -0.19
N GLN A 116 -5.07 7.80 0.42
CA GLN A 116 -6.02 8.32 1.38
C GLN A 116 -7.41 8.35 0.71
N GLN A 117 -8.32 7.48 1.18
CA GLN A 117 -9.62 7.26 0.54
C GLN A 117 -10.57 8.45 0.74
N PHE A 118 -10.38 9.21 1.82
CA PHE A 118 -11.21 10.35 2.22
C PHE A 118 -10.38 11.61 2.25
N THR A 119 -10.90 12.71 1.71
CA THR A 119 -10.30 14.04 1.84
C THR A 119 -10.13 14.46 3.30
N ASP A 120 -9.26 15.44 3.54
CA ASP A 120 -9.02 15.96 4.89
C ASP A 120 -10.31 16.50 5.54
N GLU A 121 -11.17 17.14 4.76
CA GLU A 121 -12.47 17.64 5.21
C GLU A 121 -13.41 16.49 5.63
N GLU A 122 -13.47 15.42 4.84
CA GLU A 122 -14.30 14.24 5.16
C GLU A 122 -13.81 13.55 6.43
N ILE A 123 -12.49 13.38 6.61
CA ILE A 123 -11.92 12.80 7.83
C ILE A 123 -12.27 13.65 9.05
N ILE A 124 -12.15 14.98 8.93
CA ILE A 124 -12.50 15.91 10.00
C ILE A 124 -14.00 15.82 10.35
N LEU A 125 -14.88 15.75 9.34
CA LEU A 125 -16.32 15.58 9.55
C LEU A 125 -16.63 14.26 10.27
N LEU A 126 -15.99 13.16 9.86
CA LEU A 126 -16.13 11.87 10.54
C LEU A 126 -15.64 11.94 12.00
N CYS A 127 -14.55 12.66 12.28
CA CYS A 127 -14.10 12.90 13.66
C CYS A 127 -15.14 13.68 14.47
N TYR A 128 -15.81 14.68 13.89
CA TYR A 128 -16.92 15.38 14.56
C TYR A 128 -18.08 14.45 14.88
N MET A 129 -18.49 13.61 13.91
CA MET A 129 -19.55 12.62 14.12
C MET A 129 -19.18 11.62 15.23
N GLN A 130 -17.92 11.18 15.26
CA GLN A 130 -17.40 10.30 16.31
C GLN A 130 -17.53 10.93 17.70
N VAL A 131 -17.18 12.21 17.87
CA VAL A 131 -17.35 12.92 19.15
C VAL A 131 -18.83 12.97 19.57
N GLN A 132 -19.74 13.21 18.62
CA GLN A 132 -21.17 13.19 18.90
C GLN A 132 -21.67 11.82 19.33
N MET A 133 -21.19 10.74 18.68
CA MET A 133 -21.54 9.37 19.06
C MET A 133 -21.07 9.03 20.48
N GLU A 134 -19.85 9.42 20.85
CA GLU A 134 -19.34 9.21 22.23
C GLU A 134 -20.13 10.01 23.26
N ASN A 135 -20.47 11.26 22.96
CA ASN A 135 -21.35 12.06 23.83
C ASN A 135 -22.72 11.39 24.01
N ALA A 136 -23.29 10.87 22.92
CA ALA A 136 -24.57 10.16 22.97
C ALA A 136 -24.48 8.89 23.81
N GLN A 137 -23.39 8.12 23.71
CA GLN A 137 -23.15 6.96 24.57
C GLN A 137 -23.09 7.35 26.05
N ASP A 138 -22.34 8.41 26.39
CA ASP A 138 -22.21 8.85 27.78
C ASP A 138 -23.54 9.33 28.37
N ILE A 139 -24.33 10.06 27.57
CA ILE A 139 -25.68 10.48 27.97
C ILE A 139 -26.57 9.25 28.16
N CYS A 140 -26.56 8.31 27.22
CA CYS A 140 -27.38 7.10 27.31
C CYS A 140 -27.00 6.25 28.52
N LYS A 141 -25.70 6.11 28.85
CA LYS A 141 -25.21 5.43 30.05
C LYS A 141 -25.77 6.05 31.32
N ARG A 142 -25.85 7.39 31.39
CA ARG A 142 -26.40 8.12 32.54
C ARG A 142 -27.92 8.03 32.65
N LEU A 143 -28.63 8.06 31.52
CA LEU A 143 -30.10 8.04 31.48
C LEU A 143 -30.69 6.64 31.61
N TYR A 144 -29.97 5.59 31.19
CA TYR A 144 -30.41 4.21 31.25
C TYR A 144 -30.96 3.78 32.63
N PRO A 145 -30.23 3.95 33.76
CA PRO A 145 -30.74 3.50 35.06
C PRO A 145 -32.03 4.22 35.46
N ILE A 146 -32.13 5.54 35.19
CA ILE A 146 -33.32 6.34 35.49
C ILE A 146 -34.53 5.82 34.70
N MET A 147 -34.36 5.59 33.40
CA MET A 147 -35.44 5.10 32.54
C MET A 147 -35.85 3.67 32.90
N LYS A 148 -34.91 2.86 33.39
CA LYS A 148 -35.18 1.51 33.88
C LYS A 148 -36.02 1.54 35.16
N GLU A 149 -35.68 2.40 36.12
CA GLU A 149 -36.46 2.57 37.36
C GLU A 149 -37.89 3.05 37.09
N LEU A 150 -38.07 3.90 36.08
CA LEU A 150 -39.38 4.38 35.64
C LEU A 150 -40.18 3.34 34.82
N ASN A 151 -39.67 2.12 34.63
CA ASN A 151 -40.26 1.10 33.74
C ASN A 151 -40.58 1.63 32.34
N SER A 152 -39.76 2.54 31.82
CA SER A 152 -39.94 3.16 30.52
C SER A 152 -39.60 2.20 29.38
N SER A 153 -40.41 2.20 28.32
CA SER A 153 -40.15 1.45 27.08
C SER A 153 -38.87 1.90 26.37
N TYR A 154 -38.31 3.06 26.72
CA TYR A 154 -37.06 3.57 26.15
C TYR A 154 -35.79 3.01 26.81
N ALA A 155 -35.90 2.35 27.97
CA ALA A 155 -34.73 1.84 28.71
C ALA A 155 -33.88 0.88 27.86
N SER A 156 -34.51 -0.01 27.07
CA SER A 156 -33.79 -0.93 26.17
C SER A 156 -33.00 -0.17 25.10
N LYS A 157 -33.61 0.83 24.46
CA LYS A 157 -32.94 1.61 23.40
C LYS A 157 -31.72 2.36 23.93
N LEU A 158 -31.81 2.90 25.16
CA LEU A 158 -30.68 3.56 25.80
C LEU A 158 -29.58 2.57 26.17
N TYR A 159 -29.93 1.35 26.58
CA TYR A 159 -28.96 0.29 26.85
C TYR A 159 -28.17 -0.06 25.59
N ASP A 160 -28.86 -0.27 24.47
CA ASP A 160 -28.22 -0.64 23.20
C ASP A 160 -27.20 0.43 22.77
N ILE A 161 -27.59 1.70 22.83
CA ILE A 161 -26.68 2.81 22.50
C ILE A 161 -25.51 2.85 23.48
N ALA A 162 -25.78 2.74 24.79
CA ALA A 162 -24.78 2.89 25.83
C ALA A 162 -23.73 1.77 25.85
N PHE A 163 -24.14 0.52 25.59
CA PHE A 163 -23.32 -0.66 25.89
C PHE A 163 -23.05 -1.54 24.66
N GLU A 164 -24.04 -1.73 23.77
CA GLU A 164 -23.86 -2.60 22.59
C GLU A 164 -22.98 -1.95 21.51
N THR A 165 -23.03 -0.61 21.39
CA THR A 165 -22.22 0.09 20.37
C THR A 165 -20.78 0.40 20.82
N PHE A 166 -20.40 0.03 22.05
CA PHE A 166 -19.10 0.39 22.64
C PHE A 166 -17.91 -0.01 21.77
N TYR A 167 -17.84 -1.28 21.37
CA TYR A 167 -16.74 -1.80 20.57
C TYR A 167 -16.56 -1.04 19.25
N ALA A 168 -17.65 -0.85 18.50
CA ALA A 168 -17.62 -0.17 17.21
C ALA A 168 -17.18 1.30 17.36
N VAL A 169 -17.70 2.00 18.36
CA VAL A 169 -17.34 3.40 18.64
C VAL A 169 -15.87 3.52 19.01
N THR A 170 -15.34 2.65 19.88
CA THR A 170 -13.91 2.67 20.24
C THR A 170 -13.01 2.38 19.03
N LYS A 171 -13.34 1.35 18.24
CA LYS A 171 -12.55 1.00 17.05
C LYS A 171 -12.59 2.11 15.99
N ASN A 172 -13.75 2.73 15.78
CA ASN A 172 -13.88 3.84 14.85
C ASN A 172 -13.03 5.04 15.28
N ARG A 173 -13.01 5.37 16.58
CA ARG A 173 -12.11 6.42 17.10
C ARG A 173 -10.65 6.13 16.78
N ASP A 174 -10.16 4.93 17.06
CA ASP A 174 -8.76 4.59 16.83
C ASP A 174 -8.37 4.71 15.34
N VAL A 175 -9.25 4.25 14.45
CA VAL A 175 -9.07 4.39 13.00
C VAL A 175 -9.05 5.86 12.59
N LEU A 176 -10.03 6.65 13.02
CA LEU A 176 -10.12 8.06 12.68
C LEU A 176 -8.93 8.87 13.22
N LEU A 177 -8.46 8.58 14.43
CA LEU A 177 -7.27 9.23 15.00
C LEU A 177 -6.00 8.88 14.22
N ARG A 178 -5.88 7.63 13.74
CA ARG A 178 -4.79 7.22 12.84
C ARG A 178 -4.85 7.97 11.52
N GLU A 179 -6.01 8.03 10.87
CA GLU A 179 -6.15 8.78 9.60
C GLU A 179 -5.94 10.29 9.81
N ALA A 180 -6.38 10.84 10.95
CA ALA A 180 -6.17 12.24 11.31
C ALA A 180 -4.68 12.64 11.47
N THR A 181 -3.76 11.67 11.60
CA THR A 181 -2.31 11.97 11.60
C THR A 181 -1.78 12.40 10.24
N ARG A 182 -2.51 12.11 9.16
CA ARG A 182 -2.11 12.42 7.77
C ARG A 182 -2.61 13.77 7.27
N LEU A 183 -3.52 14.41 8.02
CA LEU A 183 -4.13 15.67 7.63
C LEU A 183 -3.07 16.76 7.43
N ASP A 184 -3.30 17.63 6.46
CA ASP A 184 -2.50 18.84 6.28
C ASP A 184 -2.71 19.79 7.47
N GLN A 185 -1.71 19.83 8.34
CA GLN A 185 -1.70 20.65 9.55
C GLN A 185 -1.63 22.15 9.23
N THR A 186 -1.25 22.54 8.01
CA THR A 186 -1.21 23.94 7.59
C THR A 186 -2.56 24.45 7.09
N SER A 187 -3.52 23.55 6.87
CA SER A 187 -4.84 23.91 6.38
C SER A 187 -5.67 24.65 7.44
N ALA A 188 -6.43 25.66 7.00
CA ALA A 188 -7.35 26.38 7.88
C ALA A 188 -8.44 25.46 8.47
N VAL A 189 -8.81 24.39 7.75
CA VAL A 189 -9.79 23.40 8.20
C VAL A 189 -9.23 22.61 9.39
N PHE A 190 -7.97 22.18 9.31
CA PHE A 190 -7.31 21.47 10.40
C PHE A 190 -7.22 22.35 11.66
N GLU A 191 -6.78 23.61 11.53
CA GLU A 191 -6.67 24.51 12.68
C GLU A 191 -8.02 24.74 13.37
N ARG A 192 -9.13 24.83 12.62
CA ARG A 192 -10.48 24.91 13.20
C ARG A 192 -10.88 23.63 13.93
N ALA A 193 -10.50 22.46 13.41
CA ALA A 193 -10.84 21.15 13.98
C ALA A 193 -9.93 20.72 15.15
N ARG A 194 -8.77 21.37 15.30
CA ARG A 194 -7.75 21.07 16.32
C ARG A 194 -8.28 20.88 17.76
N PRO A 195 -9.15 21.75 18.32
CA PRO A 195 -9.67 21.55 19.67
C PRO A 195 -10.52 20.27 19.79
N MET A 196 -11.34 19.98 18.77
CA MET A 196 -12.13 18.75 18.71
C MET A 196 -11.22 17.51 18.63
N LEU A 197 -10.20 17.52 17.76
CA LEU A 197 -9.25 16.41 17.64
C LEU A 197 -8.48 16.16 18.95
N LYS A 198 -8.14 17.23 19.67
CA LYS A 198 -7.52 17.14 21.01
C LYS A 198 -8.47 16.47 22.01
N SER A 199 -9.76 16.84 22.01
CA SER A 199 -10.77 16.20 22.86
C SER A 199 -10.95 14.73 22.52
N LEU A 200 -11.05 14.38 21.23
CA LEU A 200 -11.21 13.00 20.79
C LEU A 200 -10.00 12.12 21.18
N ARG A 201 -8.78 12.68 21.13
CA ARG A 201 -7.56 11.99 21.62
C ARG A 201 -7.57 11.79 23.14
N ALA A 202 -8.03 12.78 23.91
CA ALA A 202 -8.07 12.66 25.36
C ALA A 202 -8.96 11.49 25.83
N ARG A 203 -10.11 11.31 25.16
CA ARG A 203 -11.05 10.21 25.40
C ARG A 203 -10.52 8.82 25.07
N GLN A 204 -9.40 8.73 24.35
CA GLN A 204 -8.74 7.44 24.10
C GLN A 204 -8.22 6.79 25.39
N PHE A 205 -7.96 7.59 26.43
CA PHE A 205 -7.36 7.15 27.70
C PHE A 205 -8.34 7.13 28.87
N GLU A 206 -9.64 7.38 28.65
CA GLU A 206 -10.66 7.46 29.71
C GLU A 206 -11.25 6.09 30.13
N PHE A 207 -10.54 4.98 29.90
CA PHE A 207 -11.00 3.63 30.21
C PHE A 207 -10.02 2.88 31.12
#